data_AF-A0A8S0ZB13-F1
#
_entry.id   AF-A0A8S0ZB13-F1
#
_cell.length_a   1.000
_cell.length_b   1.000
_cell.length_c   1.000
_cell.angle_alpha   90.00
_cell.angle_beta   90.00
_cell.angle_gamma   90.00
#
_symmetry.space_group_name_H-M   'P 1'
#
loop_
_entity.id
_entity.type
_entity.pdbx_description
1 polymer ?
#
loop_
_entity_poly.entity_id
_entity_poly.type
_entity_poly.pdbx_seq_one_letter_code
_entity_poly.pdbx_strand_id
1 'polypeptide(L)'
;MTYHDYYDGSKVFLGLSNKIGLPVDIVNFLIAQVAALCLARLFRKPMRFASPEFRHTVCLVSGLLIGYFCFGRQSIHLPMMPMITYILLKSVPHHIMGNVTLAVSMLYLSCLHLHRQIYHTGDYTLDITGPFMVITQRVTSLAYLLQDNLSRKEINANSTGESTKELAKIEKIPTPLEYFAYTLAFQTLMCGPVVFYIDYINFIEGARIDENEAAKTAKEPSPRRAVFYKVAASVTAAVLYLTLENKYPLTILEELTDPASEVSRTWSALYLLWYAYLSTLVVRCKYYHAWLLSEAICNNCGMGFNGYDNDGTPKWDKMSNIDMFGFELAQNFRSAIASWNKNTNAWLRCVAYERGSAAWRTTRVYALSAVWHGFHPGYYLTFFAGGLFTVAARKVRNVIRPMFLGSPLKKVFYDFISFITTRIAMTYATVPFILLHLMPSLAFYGKFYYSIHFIALGAMLLPEKSISVSKSMNTELPKLSSNTSTLSNKHVPEEFNGKLKIT
;
A
#
# COMPACT_ATOMS: atom_id res chain seq x y z
N MET A 1 -13.57 26.45 23.63
CA MET A 1 -14.10 25.22 23.01
C MET A 1 -13.04 24.15 23.13
N THR A 2 -13.41 22.97 23.60
CA THR A 2 -12.48 21.85 23.76
C THR A 2 -12.50 20.98 22.51
N TYR A 3 -11.43 20.22 22.25
CA TYR A 3 -11.32 19.24 21.16
C TYR A 3 -12.58 18.37 20.96
N HIS A 4 -13.27 18.05 22.07
CA HIS A 4 -14.50 17.25 22.08
C HIS A 4 -15.72 17.90 21.42
N ASP A 5 -15.71 19.22 21.24
CA ASP A 5 -16.82 19.96 20.63
C ASP A 5 -16.88 19.75 19.10
N TYR A 6 -15.75 19.39 18.47
CA TYR A 6 -15.62 19.20 17.01
C TYR A 6 -15.64 17.74 16.55
N TYR A 7 -15.51 16.77 17.46
CA TYR A 7 -15.57 15.35 17.09
C TYR A 7 -17.02 14.87 16.96
N ASP A 8 -17.41 14.53 15.73
CA ASP A 8 -18.76 14.09 15.36
C ASP A 8 -19.05 12.62 15.71
N GLY A 9 -18.02 11.80 15.95
CA GLY A 9 -18.17 10.37 16.24
C GLY A 9 -18.75 10.08 17.63
N SER A 10 -18.81 8.79 17.97
CA SER A 10 -19.41 8.35 19.24
C SER A 10 -18.70 8.94 20.46
N LYS A 11 -19.46 9.54 21.38
CA LYS A 11 -18.94 10.05 22.66
C LYS A 11 -19.14 9.08 23.83
N VAL A 12 -19.66 7.88 23.56
CA VAL A 12 -19.98 6.86 24.59
C VAL A 12 -18.76 6.49 25.44
N PHE A 13 -17.57 6.46 24.83
CA PHE A 13 -16.32 6.06 25.49
C PHE A 13 -15.49 7.24 26.01
N LEU A 14 -16.08 8.44 26.15
CA LEU A 14 -15.36 9.62 26.68
C LEU A 14 -14.77 9.37 28.07
N GLY A 15 -15.51 8.67 28.94
CA GLY A 15 -15.00 8.30 30.27
C GLY A 15 -13.78 7.38 30.24
N LEU A 16 -13.67 6.51 29.22
CA LEU A 16 -12.50 5.66 29.02
C LEU A 16 -11.32 6.46 28.43
N SER A 17 -11.61 7.32 27.45
CA SER A 17 -10.66 8.25 26.85
C SER A 17 -9.97 9.12 27.91
N ASN A 18 -10.74 9.72 28.82
CA ASN A 18 -10.21 10.53 29.92
C ASN A 18 -9.35 9.73 30.90
N LYS A 19 -9.67 8.45 31.14
CA LYS A 19 -8.90 7.57 32.04
C LYS A 19 -7.56 7.13 31.44
N ILE A 20 -7.52 6.85 30.14
CA ILE A 20 -6.31 6.39 29.46
C ILE A 20 -5.45 7.58 28.99
N GLY A 21 -6.03 8.77 28.88
CA GLY A 21 -5.34 9.96 28.39
C GLY A 21 -5.18 9.96 26.87
N LEU A 22 -6.02 9.23 26.14
CA LEU A 22 -6.02 9.19 24.67
C LEU A 22 -7.22 9.94 24.10
N PRO A 23 -7.06 10.65 22.97
CA PRO A 23 -8.18 11.25 22.23
C PRO A 23 -9.29 10.24 21.94
N VAL A 24 -10.55 10.68 22.07
CA VAL A 24 -11.74 9.81 21.95
C VAL A 24 -11.87 9.17 20.56
N ASP A 25 -11.41 9.84 19.51
CA ASP A 25 -11.37 9.33 18.13
C ASP A 25 -10.40 8.16 17.98
N ILE A 26 -9.23 8.21 18.62
CA ILE A 26 -8.27 7.11 18.66
C ILE A 26 -8.86 5.93 19.45
N VAL A 27 -9.51 6.19 20.59
CA VAL A 27 -10.19 5.15 21.39
C VAL A 27 -11.28 4.47 20.56
N ASN A 28 -12.12 5.24 19.86
CA ASN A 28 -13.15 4.70 18.99
C ASN A 28 -12.56 3.88 17.84
N PHE A 29 -11.49 4.35 17.20
CA PHE A 29 -10.79 3.57 16.18
C PHE A 29 -10.33 2.20 16.72
N LEU A 30 -9.69 2.18 17.90
CA LEU A 30 -9.23 0.93 18.51
C LEU A 30 -10.38 -0.02 18.84
N ILE A 31 -11.47 0.50 19.43
CA ILE A 31 -12.68 -0.28 19.73
C ILE A 31 -13.27 -0.85 18.44
N ALA A 32 -13.35 -0.05 17.37
CA ALA A 32 -13.85 -0.49 16.07
C ALA A 32 -12.98 -1.59 15.45
N GLN A 33 -11.65 -1.49 15.54
CA GLN A 33 -10.74 -2.53 15.04
C GLN A 33 -10.86 -3.83 15.84
N VAL A 34 -10.99 -3.75 17.17
CA VAL A 34 -11.21 -4.94 18.02
C VAL A 34 -12.56 -5.58 17.71
N ALA A 35 -13.62 -4.78 17.56
CA ALA A 35 -14.93 -5.25 17.15
C ALA A 35 -14.89 -5.92 15.77
N ALA A 36 -14.19 -5.32 14.80
CA ALA A 36 -13.97 -5.90 13.48
C ALA A 36 -13.18 -7.22 13.54
N LEU A 37 -12.18 -7.34 14.41
CA LEU A 37 -11.45 -8.59 14.61
C LEU A 37 -12.35 -9.71 15.18
N CYS A 38 -13.21 -9.37 16.14
CA CYS A 38 -14.21 -10.30 16.68
C CYS A 38 -15.23 -10.71 15.60
N LEU A 39 -15.77 -9.73 14.87
CA LEU A 39 -16.69 -9.96 13.76
C LEU A 39 -16.07 -10.79 12.64
N ALA A 40 -14.79 -10.60 12.32
CA ALA A 40 -14.08 -11.39 11.33
C ALA A 40 -14.07 -12.89 11.66
N ARG A 41 -13.96 -13.25 12.94
CA ARG A 41 -14.06 -14.66 13.38
C ARG A 41 -15.45 -15.24 13.12
N LEU A 42 -16.50 -14.46 13.38
CA LEU A 42 -17.88 -14.82 13.06
C LEU A 42 -18.10 -14.86 11.54
N PHE A 43 -17.42 -14.00 10.79
CA PHE A 43 -17.50 -14.01 9.32
C PHE A 43 -16.93 -15.26 8.69
N ARG A 44 -15.94 -15.88 9.33
CA ARG A 44 -15.30 -17.05 8.76
C ARG A 44 -16.03 -18.36 9.01
N LYS A 45 -16.40 -18.66 10.26
CA LYS A 45 -16.92 -19.98 10.62
C LYS A 45 -18.41 -20.15 10.29
N PRO A 46 -19.34 -19.43 10.95
CA PRO A 46 -20.77 -19.64 10.70
C PRO A 46 -21.21 -19.11 9.33
N MET A 47 -20.61 -18.02 8.85
CA MET A 47 -21.04 -17.41 7.58
C MET A 47 -20.39 -18.02 6.33
N ARG A 48 -19.59 -19.08 6.47
CA ARG A 48 -19.11 -19.88 5.33
C ARG A 48 -20.26 -20.55 4.57
N PHE A 49 -21.27 -21.02 5.29
CA PHE A 49 -22.43 -21.70 4.71
C PHE A 49 -23.57 -20.75 4.33
N ALA A 50 -23.40 -19.45 4.59
CA ALA A 50 -24.38 -18.45 4.23
C ALA A 50 -24.29 -18.11 2.73
N SER A 51 -25.38 -17.57 2.19
CA SER A 51 -25.38 -17.13 0.80
C SER A 51 -24.41 -15.94 0.59
N PRO A 52 -23.83 -15.78 -0.62
CA PRO A 52 -22.98 -14.63 -0.95
C PRO A 52 -23.68 -13.29 -0.69
N GLU A 53 -24.98 -13.19 -0.98
CA GLU A 53 -25.79 -11.99 -0.75
C GLU A 53 -25.85 -11.63 0.73
N PHE A 54 -26.02 -12.64 1.61
CA PHE A 54 -25.97 -12.43 3.05
C PHE A 54 -24.58 -11.98 3.52
N ARG A 55 -23.53 -12.60 3.00
CA ARG A 55 -22.13 -12.22 3.31
C ARG A 55 -21.83 -10.79 2.87
N HIS A 56 -22.27 -10.37 1.68
CA HIS A 56 -22.18 -8.98 1.21
C HIS A 56 -22.94 -8.03 2.12
N THR A 57 -24.18 -8.38 2.48
CA THR A 57 -25.02 -7.57 3.37
C THR A 57 -24.36 -7.34 4.72
N VAL A 58 -23.80 -8.39 5.33
CA VAL A 58 -23.06 -8.26 6.59
C VAL A 58 -21.83 -7.37 6.42
N CYS A 59 -21.06 -7.54 5.34
CA CYS A 59 -19.92 -6.67 5.05
C CYS A 59 -20.30 -5.20 4.98
N LEU A 60 -21.38 -4.89 4.25
CA LEU A 60 -21.89 -3.54 4.05
C LEU A 60 -22.42 -2.93 5.34
N VAL A 61 -23.33 -3.62 6.02
CA VAL A 61 -23.98 -3.13 7.25
C VAL A 61 -22.94 -2.91 8.35
N SER A 62 -22.05 -3.88 8.58
CA SER A 62 -21.00 -3.72 9.58
C SER A 62 -20.02 -2.60 9.25
N GLY A 63 -19.70 -2.41 7.97
CA GLY A 63 -18.84 -1.30 7.52
C GLY A 63 -19.49 0.06 7.78
N LEU A 64 -20.76 0.22 7.44
CA LEU A 64 -21.53 1.43 7.71
C LEU A 64 -21.67 1.72 9.21
N LEU A 65 -21.94 0.70 10.03
CA LEU A 65 -22.04 0.85 11.49
C LEU A 65 -20.70 1.29 12.11
N ILE A 66 -19.60 0.66 11.70
CA ILE A 66 -18.25 1.04 12.16
C ILE A 66 -17.91 2.47 11.71
N GLY A 67 -18.20 2.81 10.45
CA GLY A 67 -17.97 4.15 9.92
C GLY A 67 -18.78 5.21 10.67
N TYR A 68 -20.06 4.97 10.93
CA TYR A 68 -20.90 5.88 11.71
C TYR A 68 -20.43 5.99 13.16
N PHE A 69 -20.04 4.89 13.79
CA PHE A 69 -19.49 4.91 15.15
C PHE A 69 -18.23 5.78 15.26
N CYS A 70 -17.31 5.67 14.29
CA CYS A 70 -16.05 6.41 14.29
C CYS A 70 -16.16 7.87 13.80
N PHE A 71 -17.10 8.19 12.90
CA PHE A 71 -17.12 9.49 12.21
C PHE A 71 -18.45 10.24 12.31
N GLY A 72 -19.48 9.65 12.89
CA GLY A 72 -20.78 10.28 13.09
C GLY A 72 -21.41 10.79 11.80
N ARG A 73 -21.83 12.05 11.78
CA ARG A 73 -22.53 12.66 10.62
C ARG A 73 -21.68 12.67 9.35
N GLN A 74 -20.36 12.75 9.47
CA GLN A 74 -19.44 12.71 8.32
C GLN A 74 -19.45 11.35 7.61
N SER A 75 -19.93 10.29 8.25
CA SER A 75 -20.03 8.97 7.62
C SER A 75 -20.98 8.95 6.42
N ILE A 76 -21.83 9.96 6.23
CA ILE A 76 -22.69 10.12 5.03
C ILE A 76 -21.86 10.14 3.74
N HIS A 77 -20.64 10.64 3.81
CA HIS A 77 -19.73 10.69 2.68
C HIS A 77 -19.32 9.26 2.23
N LEU A 78 -19.21 8.31 3.17
CA LEU A 78 -18.77 6.93 2.87
C LEU A 78 -19.59 6.24 1.79
N PRO A 79 -20.94 6.20 1.82
CA PRO A 79 -21.74 5.67 0.72
C PRO A 79 -21.91 6.63 -0.46
N MET A 80 -21.80 7.95 -0.24
CA MET A 80 -22.02 8.94 -1.31
C MET A 80 -20.99 8.80 -2.44
N MET A 81 -19.72 8.62 -2.09
CA MET A 81 -18.64 8.50 -3.05
C MET A 81 -18.78 7.24 -3.95
N PRO A 82 -18.96 6.01 -3.40
CA PRO A 82 -19.35 4.83 -4.15
C PRO A 82 -20.61 5.05 -5.00
N MET A 83 -21.65 5.71 -4.48
CA MET A 83 -22.87 5.96 -5.24
C MET A 83 -22.61 6.76 -6.51
N ILE A 84 -21.85 7.86 -6.41
CA ILE A 84 -21.46 8.68 -7.56
C ILE A 84 -20.68 7.82 -8.56
N THR A 85 -19.67 7.08 -8.11
CA THR A 85 -18.83 6.28 -9.01
C THR A 85 -19.57 5.09 -9.62
N TYR A 86 -20.57 4.52 -8.94
CA TYR A 86 -21.41 3.48 -9.50
C TYR A 86 -22.29 4.00 -10.64
N ILE A 87 -22.81 5.22 -10.52
CA ILE A 87 -23.52 5.90 -11.61
C ILE A 87 -22.57 6.09 -12.79
N LEU A 88 -21.33 6.54 -12.55
CA LEU A 88 -20.31 6.70 -13.60
C LEU A 88 -19.99 5.38 -14.31
N LEU A 89 -19.89 4.26 -13.58
CA LEU A 89 -19.65 2.95 -14.20
C LEU A 89 -20.76 2.54 -15.19
N LYS A 90 -21.99 3.05 -15.01
CA LYS A 90 -23.13 2.75 -15.87
C LYS A 90 -23.35 3.76 -17.00
N SER A 91 -22.94 5.01 -16.81
CA SER A 91 -23.23 6.11 -17.75
C SER A 91 -22.03 6.50 -18.63
N VAL A 92 -20.80 6.27 -18.19
CA VAL A 92 -19.59 6.70 -18.90
C VAL A 92 -19.15 5.64 -19.92
N PRO A 93 -18.78 6.03 -21.16
CA PRO A 93 -18.23 5.11 -22.14
C PRO A 93 -17.01 4.32 -21.63
N HIS A 94 -16.93 3.05 -21.98
CA HIS A 94 -15.93 2.11 -21.43
C HIS A 94 -14.48 2.58 -21.60
N HIS A 95 -14.14 3.21 -22.73
CA HIS A 95 -12.77 3.65 -23.05
C HIS A 95 -12.24 4.81 -22.18
N ILE A 96 -13.11 5.56 -21.49
CA ILE A 96 -12.71 6.68 -20.58
C ILE A 96 -13.15 6.47 -19.13
N MET A 97 -13.89 5.40 -18.85
CA MET A 97 -14.50 5.11 -17.55
C MET A 97 -13.52 5.19 -16.36
N GLY A 98 -12.34 4.60 -16.47
CA GLY A 98 -11.30 4.62 -15.44
C GLY A 98 -10.74 6.02 -15.19
N ASN A 99 -10.47 6.78 -16.26
CA ASN A 99 -9.96 8.15 -16.16
C ASN A 99 -10.99 9.09 -15.51
N VAL A 100 -12.26 9.03 -15.94
CA VAL A 100 -13.35 9.85 -15.38
C VAL A 100 -13.60 9.49 -13.91
N THR A 101 -13.65 8.19 -13.60
CA THR A 101 -13.83 7.72 -12.22
C THR A 101 -12.67 8.20 -11.34
N LEU A 102 -11.43 8.13 -11.81
CA LEU A 102 -10.26 8.64 -11.09
C LEU A 102 -10.36 10.16 -10.87
N ALA A 103 -10.67 10.94 -11.90
CA ALA A 103 -10.78 12.39 -11.80
C ALA A 103 -11.86 12.80 -10.78
N VAL A 104 -13.05 12.23 -10.87
CA VAL A 104 -14.15 12.53 -9.93
C VAL A 104 -13.81 12.09 -8.50
N SER A 105 -13.19 10.92 -8.34
CA SER A 105 -12.77 10.42 -7.01
C SER A 105 -11.72 11.31 -6.37
N MET A 106 -10.70 11.68 -7.14
CA MET A 106 -9.64 12.56 -6.65
C MET A 106 -10.16 13.95 -6.35
N LEU A 107 -11.09 14.48 -7.15
CA LEU A 107 -11.71 15.78 -6.88
C LEU A 107 -12.51 15.76 -5.58
N TYR A 108 -13.34 14.73 -5.36
CA TYR A 108 -14.10 14.59 -4.12
C TYR A 108 -13.17 14.49 -2.91
N LEU A 109 -12.18 13.60 -2.97
CA LEU A 109 -11.17 13.44 -1.93
C LEU A 109 -10.42 14.76 -1.69
N SER A 110 -10.13 15.51 -2.75
CA SER A 110 -9.45 16.80 -2.66
C SER A 110 -10.29 17.84 -1.93
N CYS A 111 -11.60 17.90 -2.19
CA CYS A 111 -12.52 18.77 -1.46
C CYS A 111 -12.54 18.45 0.03
N LEU A 112 -12.52 17.17 0.42
CA LEU A 112 -12.46 16.77 1.83
C LEU A 112 -11.11 17.14 2.48
N HIS A 113 -10.00 16.93 1.78
CA HIS A 113 -8.67 17.35 2.24
C HIS A 113 -8.59 18.86 2.45
N LEU A 114 -9.09 19.66 1.49
CA LEU A 114 -9.11 21.12 1.60
C LEU A 114 -10.02 21.60 2.72
N HIS A 115 -11.22 21.03 2.83
CA HIS A 115 -12.14 21.33 3.94
C HIS A 115 -11.47 21.06 5.30
N ARG A 116 -10.82 19.89 5.44
CA ARG A 116 -10.05 19.56 6.65
C ARG A 116 -8.94 20.59 6.89
N GLN A 117 -8.11 20.87 5.90
CA GLN A 117 -6.96 21.78 6.06
C GLN A 117 -7.36 23.22 6.42
N ILE A 118 -8.53 23.68 5.96
CA ILE A 118 -9.06 25.03 6.26
C ILE A 118 -9.71 25.09 7.65
N TYR A 119 -10.49 24.07 8.03
CA TYR A 119 -11.36 24.15 9.21
C TYR A 119 -10.85 23.37 10.43
N HIS A 120 -9.92 22.43 10.25
CA HIS A 120 -9.32 21.63 11.31
C HIS A 120 -7.79 21.82 11.25
N THR A 121 -7.29 22.82 11.95
CA THR A 121 -5.87 23.19 11.98
C THR A 121 -5.02 22.04 12.52
N GLY A 122 -4.16 21.47 11.67
CA GLY A 122 -2.88 20.79 12.00
C GLY A 122 -2.90 19.51 12.85
N ASP A 123 -3.89 19.33 13.71
CA ASP A 123 -3.94 18.21 14.65
C ASP A 123 -4.29 16.91 13.92
N TYR A 124 -3.50 15.87 14.19
CA TYR A 124 -3.64 14.52 13.63
C TYR A 124 -4.88 13.80 14.18
N THR A 125 -6.06 14.35 13.93
CA THR A 125 -7.33 13.72 14.27
C THR A 125 -7.61 12.58 13.30
N LEU A 126 -8.18 11.49 13.81
CA LEU A 126 -8.64 10.40 12.97
C LEU A 126 -9.90 10.84 12.23
N ASP A 127 -9.74 11.22 10.97
CA ASP A 127 -10.82 11.81 10.18
C ASP A 127 -11.24 10.92 8.99
N ILE A 128 -12.35 11.33 8.37
CA ILE A 128 -13.04 10.59 7.31
C ILE A 128 -12.20 10.42 6.02
N THR A 129 -11.16 11.23 5.81
CA THR A 129 -10.27 11.16 4.63
C THR A 129 -9.51 9.84 4.57
N GLY A 130 -9.17 9.23 5.71
CA GLY A 130 -8.49 7.92 5.75
C GLY A 130 -9.29 6.81 5.06
N PRO A 131 -10.53 6.51 5.48
CA PRO A 131 -11.42 5.60 4.76
C PRO A 131 -11.67 5.99 3.31
N PHE A 132 -11.78 7.29 3.04
CA PHE A 132 -11.98 7.83 1.69
C PHE A 132 -10.81 7.55 0.74
N MET A 133 -9.59 7.62 1.26
CA MET A 133 -8.38 7.23 0.53
C MET A 133 -8.47 5.76 0.11
N VAL A 134 -8.93 4.85 0.99
CA VAL A 134 -9.15 3.44 0.66
C VAL A 134 -10.28 3.24 -0.36
N ILE A 135 -11.41 3.93 -0.19
CA ILE A 135 -12.55 3.86 -1.11
C ILE A 135 -12.13 4.33 -2.51
N THR A 136 -11.39 5.44 -2.61
CA THR A 136 -10.86 5.97 -3.87
C THR A 136 -10.04 4.92 -4.61
N GLN A 137 -9.18 4.19 -3.90
CA GLN A 137 -8.38 3.12 -4.48
C GLN A 137 -9.25 1.98 -5.00
N ARG A 138 -10.27 1.57 -4.24
CA ARG A 138 -11.20 0.49 -4.61
C ARG A 138 -12.02 0.81 -5.86
N VAL A 139 -12.67 1.97 -5.89
CA VAL A 139 -13.60 2.36 -6.97
C VAL A 139 -12.84 2.61 -8.27
N THR A 140 -11.67 3.24 -8.19
CA THR A 140 -10.84 3.52 -9.37
C THR A 140 -10.19 2.24 -9.91
N SER A 141 -9.69 1.35 -9.04
CA SER A 141 -9.16 0.05 -9.48
C SER A 141 -10.20 -0.78 -10.22
N LEU A 142 -11.44 -0.82 -9.71
CA LEU A 142 -12.53 -1.53 -10.36
C LEU A 142 -12.89 -0.89 -11.71
N ALA A 143 -12.97 0.45 -11.77
CA ALA A 143 -13.25 1.16 -13.03
C ALA A 143 -12.20 0.87 -14.10
N TYR A 144 -10.91 0.90 -13.76
CA TYR A 144 -9.85 0.56 -14.72
C TYR A 144 -9.87 -0.92 -15.11
N LEU A 145 -10.16 -1.83 -14.16
CA LEU A 145 -10.31 -3.26 -14.46
C LEU A 145 -11.42 -3.51 -15.48
N LEU A 146 -12.59 -2.90 -15.28
CA LEU A 146 -13.73 -3.02 -16.20
C LEU A 146 -13.40 -2.38 -17.56
N GLN A 147 -12.78 -1.19 -17.58
CA GLN A 147 -12.35 -0.53 -18.81
C GLN A 147 -11.42 -1.44 -19.64
N ASP A 148 -10.39 -1.99 -19.00
CA ASP A 148 -9.38 -2.80 -19.69
C ASP A 148 -9.93 -4.13 -20.21
N ASN A 149 -10.91 -4.71 -19.51
CA ASN A 149 -11.55 -5.96 -19.93
C ASN A 149 -12.53 -5.72 -21.09
N LEU A 150 -13.33 -4.65 -21.02
CA LEU A 150 -14.33 -4.34 -22.04
C LEU A 150 -13.69 -3.85 -23.33
N SER A 151 -12.67 -3.00 -23.27
CA SER A 151 -11.93 -2.56 -24.46
C SER A 151 -11.20 -3.72 -25.16
N ARG A 152 -10.69 -4.70 -24.42
CA ARG A 152 -10.12 -5.92 -25.03
C ARG A 152 -11.16 -6.77 -25.74
N LYS A 153 -12.38 -6.85 -25.21
CA LYS A 153 -13.48 -7.56 -25.85
C LYS A 153 -13.90 -6.91 -27.16
N GLU A 154 -13.97 -5.58 -27.21
CA GLU A 154 -14.27 -4.84 -28.45
C GLU A 154 -13.20 -5.08 -29.52
N ILE A 155 -11.91 -5.10 -29.14
CA ILE A 155 -10.79 -5.38 -30.06
C ILE A 155 -10.86 -6.82 -30.58
N ASN A 156 -11.06 -7.81 -29.70
CA ASN A 156 -11.12 -9.23 -30.08
C ASN A 156 -12.41 -9.56 -30.85
N ALA A 157 -13.52 -8.86 -30.63
CA ALA A 157 -14.73 -8.99 -31.45
C ALA A 157 -14.49 -8.51 -32.90
N ASN A 158 -13.53 -7.60 -33.10
CA ASN A 158 -13.16 -7.04 -34.40
C ASN A 158 -11.95 -7.76 -35.05
N SER A 159 -11.37 -8.78 -34.41
CA SER A 159 -10.21 -9.52 -34.95
C SER A 159 -10.33 -11.03 -34.67
N THR A 160 -10.35 -11.85 -35.73
CA THR A 160 -10.53 -13.31 -35.71
C THR A 160 -9.29 -14.10 -35.23
N GLY A 161 -8.72 -13.71 -34.10
CA GLY A 161 -7.53 -14.36 -33.52
C GLY A 161 -7.78 -14.92 -32.12
N GLU A 162 -7.70 -16.24 -31.98
CA GLU A 162 -7.59 -16.92 -30.68
C GLU A 162 -6.18 -16.77 -30.06
N SER A 163 -6.12 -16.96 -28.73
CA SER A 163 -4.96 -16.89 -27.81
C SER A 163 -4.73 -15.50 -27.19
N THR A 164 -4.43 -15.31 -25.89
CA THR A 164 -3.88 -16.21 -24.87
C THR A 164 -4.12 -15.67 -23.44
N LYS A 165 -4.15 -16.59 -22.46
CA LYS A 165 -3.81 -16.47 -21.02
C LYS A 165 -4.79 -15.79 -20.04
N GLU A 166 -5.31 -16.65 -19.16
CA GLU A 166 -5.90 -16.44 -17.83
C GLU A 166 -5.56 -15.10 -17.14
N LEU A 167 -6.27 -14.03 -17.50
CA LEU A 167 -6.41 -12.83 -16.68
C LEU A 167 -7.90 -12.65 -16.38
N ALA A 168 -8.19 -12.62 -15.08
CA ALA A 168 -9.50 -12.72 -14.44
C ALA A 168 -10.67 -12.11 -15.24
N LYS A 169 -11.60 -13.00 -15.64
CA LYS A 169 -12.87 -12.68 -16.31
C LYS A 169 -13.82 -11.97 -15.36
N ILE A 170 -13.79 -10.65 -15.34
CA ILE A 170 -14.94 -9.85 -14.90
C ILE A 170 -15.47 -9.13 -16.13
N GLU A 171 -16.55 -9.68 -16.68
CA GLU A 171 -17.20 -9.21 -17.90
C GLU A 171 -18.43 -8.34 -17.62
N LYS A 172 -18.87 -8.25 -16.35
CA LYS A 172 -20.11 -7.57 -15.95
C LYS A 172 -19.84 -6.55 -14.85
N ILE A 173 -20.56 -5.44 -14.91
CA ILE A 173 -20.62 -4.46 -13.83
C ILE A 173 -21.23 -5.16 -12.60
N PRO A 174 -20.62 -5.03 -11.40
CA PRO A 174 -21.13 -5.64 -10.18
C PRO A 174 -22.57 -5.22 -9.87
N THR A 175 -23.31 -6.07 -9.18
CA THR A 175 -24.61 -5.67 -8.63
C THR A 175 -24.43 -4.53 -7.61
N PRO A 176 -25.47 -3.71 -7.33
CA PRO A 176 -25.35 -2.67 -6.30
C PRO A 176 -24.89 -3.25 -4.96
N LEU A 177 -25.43 -4.40 -4.56
CA LEU A 177 -25.05 -5.04 -3.30
C LEU A 177 -23.56 -5.42 -3.28
N GLU A 178 -23.04 -6.09 -4.32
CA GLU A 178 -21.61 -6.43 -4.43
C GLU A 178 -20.74 -5.18 -4.39
N TYR A 179 -21.10 -4.15 -5.15
CA TYR A 179 -20.34 -2.93 -5.29
C TYR A 179 -20.22 -2.15 -3.97
N PHE A 180 -21.36 -1.91 -3.31
CA PHE A 180 -21.38 -1.21 -2.03
C PHE A 180 -20.73 -2.05 -0.92
N ALA A 181 -20.97 -3.36 -0.90
CA ALA A 181 -20.34 -4.24 0.08
C ALA A 181 -18.81 -4.34 -0.10
N TYR A 182 -18.32 -4.32 -1.35
CA TYR A 182 -16.89 -4.26 -1.67
C TYR A 182 -16.26 -2.95 -1.21
N THR A 183 -16.87 -1.83 -1.59
CA THR A 183 -16.33 -0.49 -1.31
C THR A 183 -16.30 -0.19 0.18
N LEU A 184 -17.32 -0.65 0.92
CA LEU A 184 -17.51 -0.38 2.34
C LEU A 184 -17.20 -1.58 3.25
N ALA A 185 -16.50 -2.59 2.75
CA ALA A 185 -16.19 -3.80 3.51
C ALA A 185 -15.49 -3.49 4.86
N PHE A 186 -16.12 -3.88 5.97
CA PHE A 186 -15.67 -3.56 7.34
C PHE A 186 -14.23 -3.97 7.65
N GLN A 187 -13.72 -5.02 6.99
CA GLN A 187 -12.42 -5.61 7.29
C GLN A 187 -11.27 -4.60 7.16
N THR A 188 -11.40 -3.68 6.22
CA THR A 188 -10.31 -2.79 5.76
C THR A 188 -10.77 -1.36 5.49
N LEU A 189 -12.05 -1.04 5.73
CA LEU A 189 -12.61 0.30 5.52
C LEU A 189 -11.80 1.40 6.24
N MET A 190 -11.40 1.14 7.48
CA MET A 190 -10.82 2.17 8.34
C MET A 190 -9.37 2.56 7.99
N CYS A 191 -8.52 1.59 7.60
CA CYS A 191 -7.09 1.85 7.38
C CYS A 191 -6.42 1.01 6.28
N GLY A 192 -7.20 0.30 5.45
CA GLY A 192 -6.67 -0.68 4.49
C GLY A 192 -6.16 -1.95 5.20
N PRO A 193 -5.58 -2.94 4.50
CA PRO A 193 -5.15 -2.93 3.09
C PRO A 193 -6.26 -2.71 2.08
N VAL A 194 -5.90 -2.11 0.94
CA VAL A 194 -6.78 -2.12 -0.24
C VAL A 194 -6.91 -3.55 -0.73
N VAL A 195 -8.14 -4.03 -0.87
CA VAL A 195 -8.45 -5.33 -1.47
C VAL A 195 -8.95 -5.05 -2.88
N PHE A 196 -8.41 -5.72 -3.89
CA PHE A 196 -8.91 -5.59 -5.26
C PHE A 196 -10.22 -6.37 -5.45
N TYR A 197 -11.07 -5.92 -6.36
CA TYR A 197 -12.42 -6.46 -6.52
C TYR A 197 -12.46 -7.97 -6.79
N ILE A 198 -11.55 -8.49 -7.63
CA ILE A 198 -11.45 -9.93 -7.93
C ILE A 198 -11.16 -10.74 -6.66
N ASP A 199 -10.25 -10.28 -5.81
CA ASP A 199 -9.94 -10.97 -4.56
C ASP A 199 -11.10 -10.91 -3.57
N TYR A 200 -11.83 -9.80 -3.54
CA TYR A 200 -13.02 -9.64 -2.72
C TYR A 200 -14.14 -10.57 -3.16
N ILE A 201 -14.48 -10.59 -4.45
CA ILE A 201 -15.59 -11.40 -4.95
C ILE A 201 -15.27 -12.90 -4.81
N ASN A 202 -14.04 -13.32 -5.14
CA ASN A 202 -13.58 -14.69 -4.91
C ASN A 202 -13.63 -15.08 -3.42
N PHE A 203 -13.38 -14.14 -2.51
CA PHE A 203 -13.52 -14.38 -1.08
C PHE A 203 -14.98 -14.57 -0.63
N ILE A 204 -15.92 -13.78 -1.19
CA ILE A 204 -17.35 -13.83 -0.84
C ILE A 204 -18.08 -14.99 -1.53
N GLU A 205 -17.70 -15.32 -2.76
CA GLU A 205 -18.31 -16.40 -3.55
C GLU A 205 -17.62 -17.74 -3.31
N GLY A 206 -16.28 -17.75 -3.19
CA GLY A 206 -15.44 -18.94 -3.02
C GLY A 206 -15.55 -19.66 -1.67
N ALA A 207 -16.63 -19.42 -0.92
CA ALA A 207 -17.11 -20.36 0.08
C ALA A 207 -18.11 -21.39 -0.50
N ARG A 208 -18.62 -21.19 -1.72
CA ARG A 208 -19.30 -22.21 -2.52
C ARG A 208 -18.25 -23.04 -3.27
N ILE A 209 -17.59 -23.96 -2.57
CA ILE A 209 -17.00 -25.11 -3.26
C ILE A 209 -18.14 -26.10 -3.53
N ASP A 210 -19.02 -25.71 -4.44
CA ASP A 210 -19.87 -26.63 -5.17
C ASP A 210 -19.12 -26.95 -6.45
N GLU A 211 -18.13 -27.87 -6.36
CA GLU A 211 -17.59 -28.60 -7.53
C GLU A 211 -16.52 -29.65 -7.20
N ASN A 212 -16.04 -29.76 -5.95
CA ASN A 212 -15.20 -30.89 -5.55
C ASN A 212 -15.57 -31.42 -4.15
N GLU A 213 -16.20 -32.59 -4.10
CA GLU A 213 -16.42 -33.39 -2.87
C GLU A 213 -15.10 -33.56 -2.07
N ALA A 214 -13.95 -33.61 -2.74
CA ALA A 214 -12.61 -33.67 -2.12
C ALA A 214 -12.21 -32.40 -1.32
N ALA A 215 -12.82 -31.25 -1.59
CA ALA A 215 -12.54 -30.01 -0.87
C ALA A 215 -13.47 -29.80 0.35
N LYS A 216 -14.57 -30.56 0.44
CA LYS A 216 -15.43 -30.60 1.64
C LYS A 216 -14.72 -31.30 2.82
N THR A 217 -13.83 -32.25 2.53
CA THR A 217 -13.06 -33.04 3.52
C THR A 217 -11.69 -32.46 3.86
N ALA A 218 -11.17 -31.51 3.07
CA ALA A 218 -9.91 -30.83 3.38
C ALA A 218 -10.05 -29.90 4.60
N LYS A 219 -9.26 -30.15 5.64
CA LYS A 219 -9.24 -29.34 6.87
C LYS A 219 -8.79 -27.92 6.54
N GLU A 220 -9.70 -26.95 6.70
CA GLU A 220 -9.41 -25.54 6.44
C GLU A 220 -8.21 -25.07 7.29
N PRO A 221 -7.19 -24.42 6.69
CA PRO A 221 -6.00 -24.03 7.41
C PRO A 221 -6.34 -23.03 8.52
N SER A 222 -5.69 -23.14 9.68
CA SER A 222 -5.96 -22.25 10.81
C SER A 222 -5.14 -20.96 10.71
N PRO A 223 -5.75 -19.76 10.72
CA PRO A 223 -5.07 -18.47 10.71
C PRO A 223 -4.62 -18.06 12.11
N ARG A 224 -4.95 -18.83 13.16
CA ARG A 224 -4.73 -18.43 14.56
C ARG A 224 -3.30 -17.97 14.82
N ARG A 225 -2.33 -18.71 14.29
CA ARG A 225 -0.90 -18.39 14.42
C ARG A 225 -0.55 -17.09 13.70
N ALA A 226 -1.00 -16.92 12.45
CA ALA A 226 -0.79 -15.71 11.67
C ALA A 226 -1.46 -14.48 12.31
N VAL A 227 -2.69 -14.62 12.79
CA VAL A 227 -3.44 -13.58 13.51
C VAL A 227 -2.73 -13.22 14.80
N PHE A 228 -2.32 -14.20 15.60
CA PHE A 228 -1.59 -13.95 16.85
C PHE A 228 -0.30 -13.16 16.62
N TYR A 229 0.53 -13.57 15.66
CA TYR A 229 1.77 -12.83 15.36
C TYR A 229 1.51 -11.40 14.90
N LYS A 230 0.50 -11.18 14.04
CA LYS A 230 0.16 -9.83 13.57
C LYS A 230 -0.41 -8.95 14.68
N VAL A 231 -1.28 -9.48 15.54
CA VAL A 231 -1.79 -8.75 16.71
C VAL A 231 -0.68 -8.45 17.70
N ALA A 232 0.20 -9.41 18.01
CA ALA A 232 1.32 -9.21 18.91
C ALA A 232 2.30 -8.13 18.38
N ALA A 233 2.64 -8.19 17.10
CA ALA A 233 3.47 -7.18 16.45
C ALA A 233 2.78 -5.80 16.41
N SER A 234 1.46 -5.76 16.15
CA SER A 234 0.65 -4.54 16.18
C SER A 234 0.62 -3.90 17.57
N VAL A 235 0.43 -4.69 18.64
CA VAL A 235 0.46 -4.22 20.02
C VAL A 235 1.85 -3.74 20.40
N THR A 236 2.90 -4.46 19.98
CA THR A 236 4.30 -4.05 20.21
C THR A 236 4.57 -2.69 19.57
N ALA A 237 4.13 -2.47 18.33
CA ALA A 237 4.27 -1.18 17.66
C ALA A 237 3.49 -0.05 18.38
N ALA A 238 2.27 -0.32 18.86
CA ALA A 238 1.51 0.65 19.64
C ALA A 238 2.22 1.02 20.96
N VAL A 239 2.74 0.03 21.70
CA VAL A 239 3.49 0.28 22.94
C VAL A 239 4.74 1.11 22.66
N LEU A 240 5.50 0.79 21.61
CA LEU A 240 6.67 1.57 21.22
C LEU A 240 6.29 3.01 20.87
N TYR A 241 5.19 3.22 20.14
CA TYR A 241 4.70 4.56 19.84
C TYR A 241 4.33 5.34 21.12
N LEU A 242 3.44 4.78 21.95
CA LEU A 242 2.95 5.43 23.17
C LEU A 242 4.05 5.73 24.20
N THR A 243 5.10 4.91 24.23
CA THR A 243 6.24 5.12 25.15
C THR A 243 7.27 6.11 24.64
N LEU A 244 7.45 6.22 23.32
CA LEU A 244 8.54 7.00 22.73
C LEU A 244 8.09 8.31 22.08
N GLU A 245 6.79 8.50 21.79
CA GLU A 245 6.27 9.72 21.14
C GLU A 245 6.62 10.99 21.93
N ASN A 246 6.39 10.99 23.24
CA ASN A 246 6.71 12.13 24.10
C ASN A 246 8.22 12.38 24.23
N LYS A 247 9.05 11.36 23.99
CA LYS A 247 10.52 11.47 24.09
C LYS A 247 11.16 11.95 22.78
N TYR A 248 10.57 11.57 21.65
CA TYR A 248 11.07 11.90 20.32
C TYR A 248 10.00 12.60 19.45
N PRO A 249 9.36 13.68 19.93
CA PRO A 249 8.33 14.38 19.17
C PRO A 249 8.94 14.98 17.90
N LEU A 250 8.31 14.72 16.74
CA LEU A 250 8.82 15.27 15.48
C LEU A 250 8.59 16.80 15.38
N THR A 251 7.62 17.33 16.12
CA THR A 251 7.28 18.77 16.14
C THR A 251 8.45 19.64 16.61
N ILE A 252 9.41 19.10 17.35
CA ILE A 252 10.64 19.83 17.73
C ILE A 252 11.44 20.30 16.50
N LEU A 253 11.30 19.63 15.35
CA LEU A 253 11.96 20.05 14.12
C LEU A 253 11.37 21.34 13.53
N GLU A 254 10.19 21.78 13.99
CA GLU A 254 9.62 23.07 13.62
C GLU A 254 10.45 24.24 14.16
N GLU A 255 11.14 24.04 15.29
CA GLU A 255 12.05 25.03 15.88
C GLU A 255 13.25 25.35 14.98
N LEU A 256 13.53 24.53 13.95
CA LEU A 256 14.53 24.86 12.92
C LEU A 256 14.22 26.16 12.17
N THR A 257 12.96 26.60 12.17
CA THR A 257 12.54 27.85 11.55
C THR A 257 12.93 29.08 12.35
N ASP A 258 13.13 28.94 13.67
CA ASP A 258 13.61 30.01 14.54
C ASP A 258 15.15 29.95 14.61
N PRO A 259 15.87 30.96 14.09
CA PRO A 259 17.33 31.01 14.17
C PRO A 259 17.87 31.09 15.61
N ALA A 260 17.06 31.54 16.57
CA ALA A 260 17.45 31.65 17.97
C ALA A 260 17.28 30.33 18.75
N SER A 261 16.50 29.38 18.23
CA SER A 261 16.22 28.10 18.90
C SER A 261 17.49 27.30 19.16
N GLU A 262 17.45 26.48 20.20
CA GLU A 262 18.56 25.57 20.51
C GLU A 262 18.77 24.56 19.38
N VAL A 263 17.68 24.00 18.85
CA VAL A 263 17.69 23.04 17.73
C VAL A 263 18.41 23.63 16.53
N SER A 264 18.09 24.88 16.16
CA SER A 264 18.74 25.52 15.02
C SER A 264 20.21 25.85 15.28
N ARG A 265 20.59 26.31 16.48
CA ARG A 265 21.97 26.74 16.74
C ARG A 265 22.95 25.61 17.04
N THR A 266 22.49 24.57 17.72
CA THR A 266 23.39 23.61 18.38
C THR A 266 23.40 22.22 17.75
N TRP A 267 22.31 21.80 17.09
CA TRP A 267 22.24 20.45 16.54
C TRP A 267 23.08 20.35 15.28
N SER A 268 24.08 19.46 15.31
CA SER A 268 24.83 19.09 14.11
C SER A 268 23.93 18.38 13.10
N ALA A 269 24.27 18.43 11.82
CA ALA A 269 23.52 17.72 10.77
C ALA A 269 23.43 16.20 11.05
N LEU A 270 24.47 15.60 11.64
CA LEU A 270 24.47 14.19 12.01
C LEU A 270 23.51 13.89 13.16
N TYR A 271 23.52 14.70 14.22
CA TYR A 271 22.60 14.53 15.35
C TYR A 271 21.15 14.76 14.91
N LEU A 272 20.91 15.80 14.11
CA LEU A 272 19.60 16.09 13.54
C LEU A 272 19.07 14.92 12.69
N LEU A 273 19.92 14.32 11.86
CA LEU A 273 19.55 13.15 11.06
C LEU A 273 19.22 11.92 11.91
N TRP A 274 20.02 11.67 12.95
CA TRP A 274 19.77 10.59 13.90
C TRP A 274 18.45 10.79 14.66
N TYR A 275 18.21 12.02 15.15
CA TYR A 275 16.96 12.37 15.83
C TYR A 275 15.76 12.21 14.89
N ALA A 276 15.83 12.77 13.68
CA ALA A 276 14.80 12.63 12.67
C ALA A 276 14.53 11.16 12.30
N TYR A 277 15.56 10.31 12.22
CA TYR A 277 15.39 8.88 12.01
C TYR A 277 14.60 8.22 13.15
N LEU A 278 14.95 8.54 14.41
CA LEU A 278 14.23 8.02 15.58
C LEU A 278 12.79 8.49 15.63
N SER A 279 12.55 9.79 15.48
CA SER A 279 11.19 10.36 15.47
C SER A 279 10.34 9.79 14.32
N THR A 280 10.90 9.67 13.11
CA THR A 280 10.18 9.04 12.00
C THR A 280 9.90 7.56 12.26
N LEU A 281 10.79 6.82 12.95
CA LEU A 281 10.56 5.43 13.35
C LEU A 281 9.39 5.32 14.34
N VAL A 282 9.35 6.20 15.34
CA VAL A 282 8.25 6.27 16.30
C VAL A 282 6.92 6.52 15.57
N VAL A 283 6.89 7.49 14.65
CA VAL A 283 5.70 7.77 13.84
C VAL A 283 5.31 6.57 12.95
N ARG A 284 6.28 5.85 12.36
CA ARG A 284 6.01 4.62 11.58
C ARG A 284 5.34 3.54 12.42
N CYS A 285 5.63 3.45 13.72
CA CYS A 285 4.99 2.47 14.61
C CYS A 285 3.46 2.63 14.67
N LYS A 286 2.93 3.86 14.54
CA LYS A 286 1.47 4.10 14.39
C LYS A 286 0.89 3.41 13.16
N TYR A 287 1.59 3.50 12.02
CA TYR A 287 1.18 2.84 10.77
C TYR A 287 1.33 1.32 10.86
N TYR A 288 2.42 0.82 11.46
CA TYR A 288 2.61 -0.61 11.70
C TYR A 288 1.50 -1.18 12.56
N HIS A 289 1.12 -0.50 13.64
CA HIS A 289 -0.01 -0.88 14.47
C HIS A 289 -1.29 -1.03 13.64
N ALA A 290 -1.70 0.03 12.95
CA ALA A 290 -2.95 0.07 12.20
C ALA A 290 -3.00 -0.99 11.08
N TRP A 291 -1.95 -1.07 10.25
CA TRP A 291 -1.93 -2.01 9.13
C TRP A 291 -1.84 -3.46 9.59
N LEU A 292 -0.98 -3.79 10.56
CA LEU A 292 -0.89 -5.18 11.04
C LEU A 292 -2.19 -5.63 11.70
N LEU A 293 -2.90 -4.73 12.39
CA LEU A 293 -4.20 -5.04 12.99
C LEU A 293 -5.24 -5.34 11.91
N SER A 294 -5.33 -4.53 10.85
CA SER A 294 -6.26 -4.82 9.76
C SER A 294 -5.87 -6.05 8.93
N GLU A 295 -4.58 -6.31 8.74
CA GLU A 295 -4.10 -7.57 8.18
C GLU A 295 -4.53 -8.77 9.04
N ALA A 296 -4.49 -8.63 10.37
CA ALA A 296 -4.99 -9.66 11.28
C ALA A 296 -6.50 -9.87 11.13
N ILE A 297 -7.29 -8.80 10.95
CA ILE A 297 -8.73 -8.88 10.66
C ILE A 297 -8.98 -9.65 9.36
N CYS A 298 -8.24 -9.33 8.29
CA CYS A 298 -8.32 -10.03 7.01
C CYS A 298 -7.93 -11.51 7.12
N ASN A 299 -6.89 -11.83 7.88
CA ASN A 299 -6.49 -13.21 8.11
C ASN A 299 -7.55 -13.97 8.93
N ASN A 300 -8.13 -13.31 9.94
CA ASN A 300 -9.13 -13.93 10.80
C ASN A 300 -10.46 -14.20 10.07
N CYS A 301 -10.81 -13.37 9.07
CA CYS A 301 -11.99 -13.60 8.23
C CYS A 301 -11.75 -14.63 7.11
N GLY A 302 -10.50 -14.99 6.82
CA GLY A 302 -10.12 -15.96 5.79
C GLY A 302 -9.64 -15.32 4.47
N MET A 303 -9.83 -14.00 4.31
CA MET A 303 -9.46 -13.27 3.09
C MET A 303 -7.94 -13.22 2.83
N GLY A 304 -7.13 -13.37 3.87
CA GLY A 304 -5.67 -13.31 3.77
C GLY A 304 -4.95 -14.60 3.36
N PHE A 305 -5.67 -15.69 3.09
CA PHE A 305 -5.07 -16.97 2.68
C PHE A 305 -4.49 -16.91 1.26
N ASN A 306 -3.28 -17.42 1.07
CA ASN A 306 -2.52 -17.36 -0.18
C ASN A 306 -1.92 -18.72 -0.58
N GLY A 307 -2.63 -19.82 -0.30
CA GLY A 307 -2.14 -21.18 -0.56
C GLY A 307 -1.17 -21.70 0.50
N TYR A 308 -0.26 -22.58 0.10
CA TYR A 308 0.71 -23.24 0.97
C TYR A 308 2.12 -22.98 0.49
N ASP A 309 3.09 -22.92 1.40
CA ASP A 309 4.51 -22.89 1.05
C ASP A 309 5.00 -24.31 0.68
N ASN A 310 6.24 -24.41 0.19
CA ASN A 310 6.85 -25.67 -0.26
C ASN A 310 6.90 -26.74 0.84
N ASP A 311 6.88 -26.33 2.11
CA ASP A 311 6.87 -27.19 3.29
C ASP A 311 5.45 -27.60 3.72
N GLY A 312 4.41 -27.20 2.97
CA GLY A 312 3.01 -27.46 3.27
C GLY A 312 2.42 -26.53 4.33
N THR A 313 3.14 -25.50 4.80
CA THR A 313 2.60 -24.55 5.78
C THR A 313 1.64 -23.55 5.12
N PRO A 314 0.50 -23.23 5.74
CA PRO A 314 -0.48 -22.32 5.15
C PRO A 314 0.04 -20.88 5.15
N LYS A 315 -0.02 -20.24 3.98
CA LYS A 315 0.46 -18.89 3.74
C LYS A 315 -0.65 -17.87 3.96
N TRP A 316 -0.41 -16.89 4.84
CA TRP A 316 -1.39 -15.89 5.29
C TRP A 316 -0.92 -14.45 5.00
N ASP A 317 -0.45 -14.22 3.78
CA ASP A 317 0.14 -12.96 3.35
C ASP A 317 -0.56 -12.32 2.14
N LYS A 318 -1.71 -12.87 1.69
CA LYS A 318 -2.45 -12.34 0.51
C LYS A 318 -2.82 -10.87 0.69
N MET A 319 -3.17 -10.50 1.91
CA MET A 319 -3.54 -9.14 2.29
C MET A 319 -2.40 -8.40 3.01
N SER A 320 -1.13 -8.79 2.85
CA SER A 320 -0.01 -8.07 3.48
C SER A 320 0.19 -6.69 2.84
N ASN A 321 -0.11 -5.62 3.58
CA ASN A 321 0.14 -4.24 3.20
C ASN A 321 1.55 -3.76 3.55
N ILE A 322 2.14 -4.30 4.63
CA ILE A 322 3.46 -3.89 5.13
C ILE A 322 4.36 -5.09 5.37
N ASP A 323 5.61 -4.96 4.92
CA ASP A 323 6.73 -5.79 5.38
C ASP A 323 7.70 -4.92 6.17
N MET A 324 7.64 -5.02 7.50
CA MET A 324 8.43 -4.19 8.40
C MET A 324 9.93 -4.42 8.21
N PHE A 325 10.36 -5.68 8.13
CA PHE A 325 11.78 -6.01 7.99
C PHE A 325 12.27 -5.68 6.58
N GLY A 326 11.48 -5.98 5.55
CA GLY A 326 11.77 -5.58 4.17
C GLY A 326 11.89 -4.07 4.02
N PHE A 327 11.10 -3.29 4.77
CA PHE A 327 11.19 -1.84 4.79
C PHE A 327 12.42 -1.35 5.58
N GLU A 328 12.60 -1.82 6.82
CA GLU A 328 13.63 -1.29 7.72
C GLU A 328 15.04 -1.73 7.32
N LEU A 329 15.20 -2.93 6.74
CA LEU A 329 16.47 -3.49 6.29
C LEU A 329 16.72 -3.28 4.78
N ALA A 330 15.93 -2.44 4.12
CA ALA A 330 16.05 -2.21 2.68
C ALA A 330 17.43 -1.63 2.30
N GLN A 331 18.12 -2.31 1.37
CA GLN A 331 19.39 -1.87 0.81
C GLN A 331 19.26 -0.98 -0.44
N ASN A 332 18.03 -0.64 -0.84
CA ASN A 332 17.81 0.32 -1.91
C ASN A 332 16.43 0.98 -1.76
N PHE A 333 16.32 2.20 -2.29
CA PHE A 333 15.12 3.02 -2.20
C PHE A 333 13.86 2.34 -2.78
N ARG A 334 14.01 1.64 -3.91
CA ARG A 334 12.89 0.91 -4.53
C ARG A 334 12.37 -0.23 -3.65
N SER A 335 13.26 -1.02 -3.06
CA SER A 335 12.89 -2.11 -2.14
C SER A 335 12.22 -1.59 -0.87
N ALA A 336 12.67 -0.45 -0.34
CA ALA A 336 11.99 0.20 0.78
C ALA A 336 10.55 0.54 0.41
N ILE A 337 10.34 1.29 -0.68
CA ILE A 337 9.00 1.70 -1.13
C ILE A 337 8.12 0.49 -1.46
N ALA A 338 8.66 -0.53 -2.11
CA ALA A 338 7.92 -1.76 -2.44
C ALA A 338 7.50 -2.57 -1.21
N SER A 339 8.10 -2.33 -0.04
CA SER A 339 7.75 -3.00 1.22
C SER A 339 6.72 -2.22 2.03
N TRP A 340 6.55 -0.92 1.75
CA TRP A 340 5.65 0.00 2.46
C TRP A 340 4.35 0.23 1.69
N ASN A 341 3.19 -0.03 2.32
CA ASN A 341 1.88 0.20 1.71
C ASN A 341 1.75 -0.48 0.32
N LYS A 342 2.04 -1.79 0.30
CA LYS A 342 2.15 -2.63 -0.90
C LYS A 342 0.93 -2.53 -1.82
N ASN A 343 -0.27 -2.53 -1.24
CA ASN A 343 -1.50 -2.55 -2.04
C ASN A 343 -1.80 -1.16 -2.65
N THR A 344 -1.38 -0.09 -1.97
CA THR A 344 -1.37 1.27 -2.56
C THR A 344 -0.38 1.38 -3.71
N ASN A 345 0.82 0.79 -3.57
CA ASN A 345 1.77 0.72 -4.69
C ASN A 345 1.20 -0.05 -5.89
N ALA A 346 0.48 -1.15 -5.65
CA ALA A 346 -0.19 -1.91 -6.70
C ALA A 346 -1.31 -1.07 -7.39
N TRP A 347 -2.09 -0.31 -6.61
CA TRP A 347 -3.07 0.64 -7.16
C TRP A 347 -2.40 1.73 -8.01
N LEU A 348 -1.40 2.43 -7.48
CA LEU A 348 -0.66 3.47 -8.20
C LEU A 348 -0.04 2.93 -9.49
N ARG A 349 0.41 1.68 -9.48
CA ARG A 349 0.91 1.01 -10.68
C ARG A 349 -0.19 0.90 -11.75
N CYS A 350 -1.35 0.37 -11.36
CA CYS A 350 -2.48 0.16 -12.26
C CYS A 350 -3.06 1.48 -12.80
N VAL A 351 -3.23 2.51 -11.97
CA VAL A 351 -3.97 3.73 -12.36
C VAL A 351 -3.08 4.87 -12.87
N ALA A 352 -1.77 4.82 -12.60
CA ALA A 352 -0.84 5.88 -13.01
C ALA A 352 0.36 5.34 -13.80
N TYR A 353 1.12 4.38 -13.25
CA TYR A 353 2.37 3.92 -13.86
C TYR A 353 2.16 3.30 -15.25
N GLU A 354 1.23 2.35 -15.36
CA GLU A 354 1.00 1.59 -16.60
C GLU A 354 0.23 2.39 -17.65
N ARG A 355 -0.42 3.49 -17.23
CA ARG A 355 -1.21 4.38 -18.08
C ARG A 355 -0.39 5.43 -18.83
N GLY A 356 0.91 5.56 -18.53
CA GLY A 356 1.78 6.62 -19.10
C GLY A 356 2.88 6.10 -20.00
N SER A 357 3.42 7.00 -20.84
CA SER A 357 4.65 6.75 -21.57
C SER A 357 5.83 6.59 -20.62
N ALA A 358 6.85 5.84 -21.03
CA ALA A 358 8.00 5.48 -20.19
C ALA A 358 8.65 6.68 -19.49
N ALA A 359 8.71 7.84 -20.15
CA ALA A 359 9.28 9.07 -19.61
C ALA A 359 8.52 9.63 -18.40
N TRP A 360 7.19 9.50 -18.36
CA TRP A 360 6.35 10.15 -17.35
C TRP A 360 5.82 9.20 -16.28
N ARG A 361 6.07 7.89 -16.36
CA ARG A 361 5.47 6.90 -15.44
C ARG A 361 5.79 7.16 -13.98
N THR A 362 7.04 7.48 -13.66
CA THR A 362 7.46 7.78 -12.28
C THR A 362 6.81 9.07 -11.78
N THR A 363 6.88 10.14 -12.58
CA THR A 363 6.29 11.44 -12.22
C THR A 363 4.79 11.33 -11.97
N ARG A 364 4.05 10.59 -12.80
CA ARG A 364 2.61 10.36 -12.61
C ARG A 364 2.29 9.65 -11.30
N VAL A 365 3.06 8.64 -10.93
CA VAL A 365 2.88 7.91 -9.66
C VAL A 365 3.06 8.84 -8.47
N TYR A 366 4.16 9.59 -8.43
CA TYR A 366 4.47 10.46 -7.30
C TYR A 366 3.55 11.69 -7.22
N ALA A 367 3.17 12.26 -8.38
CA ALA A 367 2.20 13.36 -8.43
C ALA A 367 0.81 12.91 -7.96
N LEU A 368 0.32 11.76 -8.43
CA LEU A 368 -0.96 11.22 -7.98
C LEU A 368 -0.92 10.89 -6.49
N SER A 369 0.18 10.31 -6.00
CA SER A 369 0.36 10.02 -4.58
C SER A 369 0.31 11.28 -3.71
N ALA A 370 0.93 12.38 -4.15
CA ALA A 370 0.88 13.66 -3.42
C ALA A 370 -0.54 14.17 -3.26
N VAL A 371 -1.29 14.28 -4.37
CA VAL A 371 -2.68 14.75 -4.34
C VAL A 371 -3.59 13.80 -3.55
N TRP A 372 -3.34 12.50 -3.60
CA TRP A 372 -4.10 11.51 -2.83
C TRP A 372 -3.93 11.67 -1.32
N HIS A 373 -2.73 12.08 -0.88
CA HIS A 373 -2.45 12.36 0.53
C HIS A 373 -3.00 13.72 1.01
N GLY A 374 -3.09 14.73 0.13
CA GLY A 374 -3.72 16.03 0.43
C GLY A 374 -2.88 17.23 -0.02
N PHE A 375 -3.22 18.42 0.48
CA PHE A 375 -2.65 19.69 0.00
C PHE A 375 -1.61 20.32 0.95
N HIS A 376 -1.17 19.60 1.97
CA HIS A 376 -0.07 20.04 2.83
C HIS A 376 1.25 20.07 2.05
N PRO A 377 2.01 21.18 2.08
CA PRO A 377 3.27 21.31 1.32
C PRO A 377 4.28 20.18 1.57
N GLY A 378 4.32 19.65 2.79
CA GLY A 378 5.19 18.53 3.17
C GLY A 378 4.99 17.27 2.32
N TYR A 379 3.77 16.99 1.86
CA TYR A 379 3.48 15.87 0.96
C TYR A 379 4.18 16.07 -0.39
N TYR A 380 4.05 17.25 -1.00
CA TYR A 380 4.66 17.53 -2.30
C TYR A 380 6.18 17.48 -2.24
N LEU A 381 6.79 18.01 -1.17
CA LEU A 381 8.24 17.90 -0.96
C LEU A 381 8.69 16.43 -0.84
N THR A 382 7.93 15.61 -0.11
CA THR A 382 8.21 14.19 0.07
C THR A 382 8.14 13.43 -1.24
N PHE A 383 7.05 13.59 -1.99
CA PHE A 383 6.85 12.83 -3.23
C PHE A 383 7.74 13.34 -4.36
N PHE A 384 8.10 14.62 -4.38
CA PHE A 384 9.13 15.14 -5.27
C PHE A 384 10.50 14.49 -4.98
N ALA A 385 10.94 14.52 -3.72
CA ALA A 385 12.18 13.87 -3.30
C ALA A 385 12.15 12.37 -3.60
N GLY A 386 11.05 11.68 -3.26
CA GLY A 386 10.85 10.26 -3.54
C GLY A 386 10.93 9.91 -5.02
N GLY A 387 10.32 10.72 -5.89
CA GLY A 387 10.39 10.58 -7.34
C GLY A 387 11.81 10.71 -7.87
N LEU A 388 12.49 11.80 -7.50
CA LEU A 388 13.88 12.06 -7.89
C LEU A 388 14.81 10.95 -7.39
N PHE A 389 14.73 10.59 -6.11
CA PHE A 389 15.61 9.60 -5.49
C PHE A 389 15.38 8.20 -6.04
N THR A 390 14.15 7.86 -6.43
CA THR A 390 13.85 6.57 -7.08
C THR A 390 14.56 6.42 -8.42
N VAL A 391 14.58 7.49 -9.23
CA VAL A 391 15.25 7.46 -10.53
C VAL A 391 16.76 7.50 -10.36
N ALA A 392 17.27 8.40 -9.51
CA ALA A 392 18.69 8.51 -9.20
C ALA A 392 19.27 7.21 -8.64
N ALA A 393 18.64 6.62 -7.61
CA ALA A 393 19.10 5.39 -6.99
C ALA A 393 19.15 4.21 -7.98
N ARG A 394 18.22 4.17 -8.95
CA ARG A 394 18.24 3.17 -10.03
C ARG A 394 19.45 3.33 -10.94
N LYS A 395 19.73 4.55 -11.40
CA LYS A 395 20.90 4.86 -12.25
C LYS A 395 22.20 4.52 -11.52
N VAL A 396 22.35 4.99 -10.28
CA VAL A 396 23.51 4.70 -9.43
C VAL A 396 23.69 3.20 -9.26
N ARG A 397 22.63 2.46 -8.93
CA ARG A 397 22.71 1.01 -8.74
C ARG A 397 23.13 0.28 -10.01
N ASN A 398 22.63 0.68 -11.18
CA ASN A 398 22.97 0.04 -12.45
C ASN A 398 24.44 0.23 -12.83
N VAL A 399 25.03 1.38 -12.51
CA VAL A 399 26.44 1.69 -12.82
C VAL A 399 27.37 1.12 -11.75
N ILE A 400 27.09 1.38 -10.47
CA ILE A 400 28.03 1.13 -9.38
C ILE A 400 27.99 -0.31 -8.90
N ARG A 401 26.79 -0.91 -8.73
CA ARG A 401 26.67 -2.26 -8.14
C ARG A 401 27.54 -3.32 -8.83
N PRO A 402 27.60 -3.40 -10.17
CA PRO A 402 28.43 -4.41 -10.85
C PRO A 402 29.91 -4.37 -10.44
N MET A 403 30.45 -3.21 -10.06
CA MET A 403 31.85 -3.05 -9.63
C MET A 403 32.15 -3.77 -8.29
N PHE A 404 31.12 -4.08 -7.50
CA PHE A 404 31.25 -4.69 -6.17
C PHE A 404 30.84 -6.17 -6.13
N LEU A 405 30.41 -6.76 -7.26
CA LEU A 405 29.97 -8.15 -7.31
C LEU A 405 31.10 -9.18 -7.48
N GLY A 406 32.33 -8.72 -7.77
CA GLY A 406 33.47 -9.61 -8.03
C GLY A 406 34.07 -10.31 -6.80
N SER A 407 33.65 -9.98 -5.58
CA SER A 407 34.10 -10.64 -4.35
C SER A 407 33.02 -10.57 -3.26
N PRO A 408 32.85 -11.61 -2.42
CA PRO A 408 31.90 -11.59 -1.31
C PRO A 408 32.10 -10.41 -0.36
N LEU A 409 33.36 -10.07 -0.02
CA LEU A 409 33.66 -8.95 0.88
C LEU A 409 33.26 -7.59 0.27
N LYS A 410 33.54 -7.38 -1.02
CA LYS A 410 33.14 -6.16 -1.75
C LYS A 410 31.61 -6.05 -1.82
N LYS A 411 30.91 -7.17 -2.02
CA LYS A 411 29.45 -7.23 -2.02
C LYS A 411 28.89 -6.85 -0.65
N VAL A 412 29.38 -7.45 0.43
CA VAL A 412 28.94 -7.14 1.80
C VAL A 412 29.18 -5.67 2.14
N PHE A 413 30.34 -5.13 1.77
CA PHE A 413 30.62 -3.71 1.93
C PHE A 413 29.63 -2.82 1.16
N TYR A 414 29.38 -3.12 -0.12
CA TYR A 414 28.38 -2.40 -0.92
C TYR A 414 26.98 -2.49 -0.33
N ASP A 415 26.59 -3.66 0.15
CA ASP A 415 25.27 -3.92 0.75
C ASP A 415 25.11 -3.11 2.05
N PHE A 416 26.16 -3.01 2.88
CA PHE A 416 26.17 -2.19 4.10
C PHE A 416 26.07 -0.68 3.78
N ILE A 417 26.88 -0.18 2.85
CA ILE A 417 26.82 1.23 2.42
C ILE A 417 25.45 1.55 1.82
N SER A 418 24.93 0.67 0.96
CA SER A 418 23.62 0.87 0.33
C SER A 418 22.48 0.87 1.35
N PHE A 419 22.57 0.05 2.40
CA PHE A 419 21.65 0.07 3.53
C PHE A 419 21.67 1.43 4.24
N ILE A 420 22.85 1.90 4.66
CA ILE A 420 22.99 3.19 5.36
C ILE A 420 22.48 4.35 4.48
N THR A 421 22.94 4.44 3.22
CA THR A 421 22.49 5.47 2.29
C THR A 421 20.97 5.42 2.06
N THR A 422 20.38 4.23 1.98
CA THR A 422 18.93 4.08 1.83
C THR A 422 18.18 4.60 3.06
N ARG A 423 18.65 4.30 4.28
CA ARG A 423 18.04 4.84 5.53
C ARG A 423 18.12 6.35 5.60
N ILE A 424 19.27 6.93 5.24
CA ILE A 424 19.47 8.38 5.21
C ILE A 424 18.54 9.02 4.17
N ALA A 425 18.52 8.52 2.93
CA ALA A 425 17.70 9.07 1.86
C ALA A 425 16.20 8.95 2.16
N MET A 426 15.76 7.81 2.73
CA MET A 426 14.37 7.62 3.16
C MET A 426 14.01 8.61 4.27
N THR A 427 14.81 8.71 5.32
CA THR A 427 14.56 9.64 6.45
C THR A 427 14.46 11.06 5.92
N TYR A 428 15.47 11.50 5.16
CA TYR A 428 15.50 12.82 4.56
C TYR A 428 14.25 13.11 3.73
N ALA A 429 13.85 12.20 2.83
CA ALA A 429 12.66 12.38 2.00
C ALA A 429 11.36 12.40 2.81
N THR A 430 11.27 11.65 3.92
CA THR A 430 10.01 11.46 4.67
C THR A 430 9.76 12.48 5.79
N VAL A 431 10.76 13.20 6.28
CA VAL A 431 10.56 14.20 7.33
C VAL A 431 9.49 15.24 6.95
N PRO A 432 9.50 15.82 5.74
CA PRO A 432 8.44 16.74 5.32
C PRO A 432 7.04 16.13 5.33
N PHE A 433 6.91 14.83 5.06
CA PHE A 433 5.62 14.12 5.02
C PHE A 433 4.89 14.22 6.36
N ILE A 434 5.65 14.15 7.45
CA ILE A 434 5.09 14.15 8.79
C ILE A 434 5.01 15.57 9.34
N LEU A 435 5.95 16.46 8.99
CA LEU A 435 5.89 17.87 9.38
C LEU A 435 4.74 18.62 8.73
N LEU A 436 4.31 18.22 7.52
CA LEU A 436 3.23 18.85 6.72
C LEU A 436 3.50 20.30 6.26
N HIS A 437 4.30 21.07 7.00
CA HIS A 437 4.56 22.49 6.78
C HIS A 437 5.76 22.76 5.87
N LEU A 438 5.66 23.82 5.06
CA LEU A 438 6.70 24.19 4.10
C LEU A 438 7.99 24.65 4.78
N MET A 439 7.89 25.64 5.67
CA MET A 439 9.08 26.31 6.24
C MET A 439 9.94 25.38 7.11
N PRO A 440 9.37 24.60 8.06
CA PRO A 440 10.13 23.57 8.78
C PRO A 440 10.82 22.56 7.86
N SER A 441 10.12 22.12 6.81
CA SER A 441 10.66 21.16 5.85
C SER A 441 11.84 21.72 5.06
N LEU A 442 11.76 22.97 4.60
CA LEU A 442 12.86 23.65 3.92
C LEU A 442 14.03 23.94 4.87
N ALA A 443 13.76 24.35 6.10
CA ALA A 443 14.80 24.55 7.12
C ALA A 443 15.54 23.25 7.44
N PHE A 444 14.81 22.13 7.57
CA PHE A 444 15.39 20.80 7.70
C PHE A 444 16.30 20.45 6.51
N TYR A 445 15.83 20.63 5.27
CA TYR A 445 16.69 20.43 4.08
C TYR A 445 17.89 21.37 4.04
N GLY A 446 17.74 22.61 4.49
CA GLY A 446 18.77 23.62 4.60
C GLY A 446 19.92 23.23 5.54
N LYS A 447 19.65 22.52 6.64
CA LYS A 447 20.69 21.98 7.54
C LYS A 447 21.61 20.95 6.86
N PHE A 448 21.14 20.34 5.77
CA PHE A 448 21.93 19.45 4.93
C PHE A 448 22.39 20.13 3.63
N TYR A 449 22.24 21.45 3.51
CA TYR A 449 22.55 22.23 2.30
C TYR A 449 21.89 21.68 1.03
N TYR A 450 20.72 21.04 1.16
CA TYR A 450 20.04 20.35 0.07
C TYR A 450 20.89 19.27 -0.63
N SER A 451 21.96 18.79 0.01
CA SER A 451 22.99 17.93 -0.57
C SER A 451 22.44 16.66 -1.23
N ILE A 452 21.48 15.99 -0.62
CA ILE A 452 20.91 14.74 -1.18
C ILE A 452 20.14 15.02 -2.48
N HIS A 453 19.47 16.17 -2.60
CA HIS A 453 18.85 16.58 -3.86
C HIS A 453 19.90 16.80 -4.95
N PHE A 454 20.98 17.53 -4.64
CA PHE A 454 22.06 17.77 -5.60
C PHE A 454 22.81 16.49 -6.00
N ILE A 455 23.05 15.57 -5.05
CA ILE A 455 23.62 14.25 -5.34
C ILE A 455 22.69 13.47 -6.27
N ALA A 456 21.38 13.48 -6.01
CA ALA A 456 20.41 12.80 -6.85
C ALA A 456 20.34 13.40 -8.26
N LEU A 457 20.38 14.74 -8.38
CA LEU A 457 20.44 15.44 -9.67
C LEU A 457 21.73 15.11 -10.43
N GLY A 458 22.89 15.11 -9.75
CA GLY A 458 24.16 14.70 -10.35
C GLY A 458 24.13 13.25 -10.84
N ALA A 459 23.50 12.35 -10.08
CA ALA A 459 23.31 10.96 -10.49
C ALA A 459 22.42 10.79 -11.73
N MET A 460 21.57 11.78 -12.08
CA MET A 460 20.78 11.73 -13.31
C MET A 460 21.65 11.81 -14.57
N LEU A 461 22.84 12.42 -14.46
CA LEU A 461 23.82 12.54 -15.55
C LEU A 461 24.55 11.23 -15.85
N LEU A 462 24.40 10.20 -15.00
CA LEU A 462 24.98 8.89 -15.27
C LEU A 462 24.39 8.28 -16.56
N PRO A 463 25.23 7.71 -17.43
CA PRO A 463 24.78 7.15 -18.70
C PRO A 463 23.85 5.97 -18.47
N GLU A 464 22.78 5.90 -19.26
CA GLU A 464 21.95 4.69 -19.34
C GLU A 464 22.75 3.64 -20.10
N LYS A 465 23.43 2.74 -19.38
CA LYS A 465 24.10 1.62 -20.04
C LYS A 465 23.03 0.73 -20.69
N SER A 466 22.95 0.74 -22.02
CA SER A 466 22.40 -0.37 -22.80
C SER A 466 23.32 -1.56 -22.57
N ILE A 467 22.89 -2.53 -21.77
CA ILE A 467 23.62 -3.79 -21.68
C ILE A 467 23.24 -4.60 -22.92
N SER A 468 23.94 -4.37 -24.03
CA SER A 468 24.17 -5.45 -24.99
C SER A 468 25.16 -6.40 -24.31
N VAL A 469 24.66 -7.52 -23.79
CA VAL A 469 25.55 -8.65 -23.50
C VAL A 469 26.03 -9.14 -24.86
N SER A 470 27.25 -8.77 -25.26
CA SER A 470 27.90 -9.41 -26.39
C SER A 470 28.09 -10.89 -26.04
N LYS A 471 27.28 -11.75 -26.66
CA LYS A 471 27.60 -13.17 -26.78
C LYS A 471 28.88 -13.28 -27.61
N SER A 472 30.04 -13.26 -26.96
CA SER A 472 31.27 -13.82 -27.52
C SER A 472 31.56 -15.14 -26.78
N MET A 473 30.81 -16.17 -27.14
CA MET A 473 31.34 -17.53 -27.10
C MET A 473 31.27 -18.05 -28.52
N ASN A 474 32.43 -18.07 -29.16
CA ASN A 474 32.67 -18.77 -30.41
C ASN A 474 32.07 -20.17 -30.31
N THR A 475 31.04 -20.42 -31.11
CA THR A 475 30.58 -21.77 -31.40
C THR A 475 31.29 -22.18 -32.68
N GLU A 476 32.37 -22.94 -32.55
CA GLU A 476 32.84 -23.76 -33.66
C GLU A 476 31.75 -24.83 -33.93
N LEU A 477 31.08 -24.68 -35.06
CA LEU A 477 30.20 -25.69 -35.63
C LEU A 477 31.03 -26.77 -36.33
N PRO A 478 30.68 -28.05 -36.15
CA PRO A 478 30.78 -29.01 -37.23
C PRO A 478 29.39 -29.44 -37.69
N LYS A 479 29.11 -29.04 -38.94
CA LYS A 479 28.37 -29.71 -40.01
C LYS A 479 27.26 -30.71 -39.66
N LEU A 480 26.08 -30.34 -40.15
CA LEU A 480 24.88 -31.14 -40.37
C LEU A 480 25.16 -32.38 -41.23
N SER A 481 24.70 -33.56 -40.80
CA SER A 481 24.35 -34.66 -41.68
C SER A 481 22.97 -35.19 -41.31
N SER A 482 22.09 -35.16 -42.29
CA SER A 482 20.74 -35.69 -42.35
C SER A 482 20.64 -37.16 -41.93
N ASN A 483 19.61 -37.51 -41.16
CA ASN A 483 18.72 -38.62 -41.52
C ASN A 483 17.41 -38.62 -40.71
N THR A 484 16.35 -38.83 -41.47
CA THR A 484 14.93 -38.89 -41.11
C THR A 484 14.61 -40.18 -40.37
N SER A 485 13.81 -40.12 -39.30
CA SER A 485 12.77 -41.13 -39.02
C SER A 485 11.84 -40.70 -37.88
N THR A 486 10.55 -40.89 -38.17
CA THR A 486 9.35 -40.79 -37.35
C THR A 486 9.41 -41.63 -36.07
N LEU A 487 8.85 -41.14 -34.95
CA LEU A 487 7.91 -41.90 -34.09
C LEU A 487 7.34 -41.09 -32.89
N SER A 488 6.04 -41.30 -32.72
CA SER A 488 5.05 -41.02 -31.67
C SER A 488 5.42 -40.53 -30.26
N ASN A 489 4.53 -39.65 -29.76
CA ASN A 489 3.98 -39.54 -28.40
C ASN A 489 4.63 -40.37 -27.28
N LYS A 490 5.07 -39.69 -26.22
CA LYS A 490 4.93 -40.13 -24.82
C LYS A 490 5.02 -38.94 -23.86
N HIS A 491 4.03 -38.87 -22.96
CA HIS A 491 4.04 -38.15 -21.69
C HIS A 491 5.29 -38.47 -20.85
N VAL A 492 5.74 -37.51 -20.02
CA VAL A 492 6.27 -37.62 -18.62
C VAL A 492 6.96 -36.28 -18.24
N PRO A 493 7.04 -35.92 -16.94
CA PRO A 493 6.89 -34.56 -16.42
C PRO A 493 8.20 -33.93 -15.87
N GLU A 494 8.02 -32.84 -15.09
CA GLU A 494 8.91 -32.29 -14.05
C GLU A 494 9.81 -31.07 -14.35
N GLU A 495 9.74 -30.16 -13.37
CA GLU A 495 10.75 -29.22 -12.86
C GLU A 495 11.27 -28.06 -13.72
N PHE A 496 10.96 -26.83 -13.29
CA PHE A 496 11.98 -25.77 -13.21
C PHE A 496 11.76 -24.91 -11.95
N ASN A 497 12.45 -25.31 -10.88
CA ASN A 497 12.64 -24.56 -9.65
C ASN A 497 14.00 -23.86 -9.75
N GLY A 498 14.04 -22.54 -9.58
CA GLY A 498 15.27 -21.73 -9.63
C GLY A 498 15.35 -20.74 -8.48
N LYS A 499 15.33 -21.23 -7.23
CA LYS A 499 15.67 -20.45 -6.03
C LYS A 499 17.18 -20.22 -5.98
N LEU A 500 17.61 -18.96 -6.04
CA LEU A 500 18.97 -18.56 -5.69
C LEU A 500 19.19 -18.77 -4.19
N LYS A 501 20.16 -19.64 -3.86
CA LYS A 501 20.71 -19.81 -2.51
C LYS A 501 21.50 -18.56 -2.11
N ILE A 502 21.30 -18.18 -0.85
CA ILE A 502 22.07 -17.18 -0.12
C ILE A 502 23.36 -17.85 0.38
N THR A 503 24.49 -17.32 -0.06
CA THR A 503 25.74 -17.19 0.71
C THR A 503 26.42 -15.92 0.24
#